data_AF-A0A536Z8Q3-F1
#
_entry.id   AF-A0A536Z8Q3-F1
#
_cell.length_a   1.000
_cell.length_b   1.000
_cell.length_c   1.000
_cell.angle_alpha   90.00
_cell.angle_beta   90.00
_cell.angle_gamma   90.00
#
_symmetry.space_group_name_H-M   'P 1'
#
loop_
_entity.id
_entity.type
_entity.pdbx_description
1 polymer ?
#
loop_
_entity_poly.entity_id
_entity_poly.type
_entity_poly.pdbx_seq_one_letter_code
_entity_poly.pdbx_strand_id
1 'polypeptide(L)'
;MKAWRVIAWMCAAHVASMAGFSTYATLLPRLQHAWSLNNSQAGFISGAFFAGYMAAVPLLTSLTDRVDARRVYLVSSVVAAAALAGMAVFANGLVSASVLQLAGGAGIAGTYMPGLRALTDNVSGTSAQSRAV
;
A
#
# COMPACT_ATOMS: atom_id res chain seq x y z
N MET A 1 13.91 13.23 18.40
CA MET A 1 14.78 12.20 17.78
C MET A 1 15.72 12.88 16.79
N LYS A 2 16.92 12.36 16.53
CA LYS A 2 17.79 12.90 15.45
C LYS A 2 17.12 12.66 14.09
N ALA A 3 17.13 13.66 13.19
CA ALA A 3 16.43 13.62 11.90
C ALA A 3 16.75 12.35 11.06
N TRP A 4 18.01 11.93 11.04
CA TRP A 4 18.43 10.72 10.31
C TRP A 4 17.74 9.43 10.78
N ARG A 5 17.38 9.34 12.07
CA ARG A 5 16.66 8.17 12.61
C ARG A 5 15.23 8.12 12.09
N VAL A 6 14.58 9.28 11.98
CA VAL A 6 13.21 9.37 11.42
C VAL A 6 13.24 8.93 9.96
N ILE A 7 14.16 9.48 9.17
CA ILE A 7 14.36 9.11 7.77
C ILE A 7 14.57 7.59 7.63
N ALA A 8 15.51 7.02 8.39
CA ALA A 8 15.82 5.59 8.33
C ALA A 8 14.59 4.71 8.66
N TRP A 9 13.82 5.07 9.70
CA TRP A 9 12.60 4.34 10.06
C TRP A 9 11.52 4.44 8.98
N MET A 10 11.35 5.60 8.36
CA MET A 10 10.36 5.79 7.30
C MET A 10 10.75 5.07 6.01
N CYS A 11 12.04 5.07 5.64
CA CYS A 11 12.53 4.26 4.54
C CYS A 11 12.30 2.76 4.81
N ALA A 12 12.65 2.27 6.01
CA ALA A 12 12.45 0.88 6.36
C ALA A 12 10.96 0.48 6.32
N ALA A 13 10.08 1.33 6.84
CA ALA A 13 8.64 1.13 6.79
C ALA A 13 8.11 1.12 5.35
N HIS A 14 8.60 2.02 4.49
CA HIS A 14 8.19 2.09 3.09
C HIS A 14 8.62 0.84 2.31
N VAL A 15 9.87 0.40 2.48
CA VAL A 15 10.37 -0.86 1.89
C VAL A 15 9.52 -2.05 2.36
N ALA A 16 9.21 -2.14 3.65
CA ALA A 16 8.36 -3.19 4.19
C ALA A 16 6.95 -3.14 3.58
N SER A 17 6.37 -1.96 3.38
CA SER A 17 5.05 -1.79 2.76
C SER A 17 5.00 -2.23 1.29
N MET A 18 6.14 -2.17 0.59
CA MET A 18 6.26 -2.56 -0.82
C MET A 18 6.56 -4.05 -1.03
N ALA A 19 6.93 -4.79 0.02
CA ALA A 19 7.41 -6.18 -0.10
C ALA A 19 6.41 -7.12 -0.80
N GLY A 20 5.11 -6.90 -0.61
CA GLY A 20 4.05 -7.72 -1.21
C GLY A 20 3.45 -7.20 -2.50
N PHE A 21 3.88 -6.02 -2.98
CA PHE A 21 3.21 -5.31 -4.08
C PHE A 21 3.19 -6.12 -5.38
N SER A 22 4.31 -6.77 -5.71
CA SER A 22 4.46 -7.54 -6.95
C SER A 22 4.04 -9.00 -6.84
N THR A 23 3.67 -9.48 -5.64
CA THR A 23 3.44 -10.91 -5.38
C THR A 23 2.38 -11.52 -6.30
N TYR A 24 1.26 -10.83 -6.52
CA TYR A 24 0.20 -11.31 -7.42
C TYR A 24 0.70 -11.43 -8.86
N ALA A 25 1.42 -10.43 -9.37
CA ALA A 25 1.97 -10.45 -10.72
C ALA A 25 2.99 -11.57 -10.91
N THR A 26 3.87 -11.79 -9.93
CA THR A 26 4.87 -12.88 -9.94
C THR A 26 4.23 -14.26 -9.94
N LEU A 27 3.14 -14.46 -9.19
CA LEU A 27 2.47 -15.76 -9.06
C LEU A 27 1.34 -15.95 -10.06
N LEU A 28 1.08 -14.97 -10.92
CA LEU A 28 -0.09 -14.93 -11.79
C LEU A 28 -0.29 -16.22 -12.61
N PRO A 29 0.72 -16.81 -13.28
CA PRO A 29 0.51 -18.04 -14.04
C PRO A 29 0.07 -19.22 -13.15
N ARG A 30 0.61 -19.32 -11.93
CA ARG A 30 0.22 -20.37 -10.98
C ARG A 30 -1.19 -20.15 -10.43
N LEU A 31 -1.53 -18.91 -10.11
CA LEU A 31 -2.86 -18.55 -9.61
C LEU A 31 -3.94 -18.72 -10.68
N GLN A 32 -3.64 -18.38 -11.94
CA GLN A 32 -4.55 -18.64 -13.06
C GLN A 32 -4.85 -20.13 -13.21
N HIS A 33 -3.83 -20.98 -13.15
CA HIS A 33 -4.03 -22.42 -13.21
C HIS A 33 -4.79 -22.95 -11.99
N ALA A 34 -4.39 -22.54 -10.78
CA ALA A 34 -5.00 -23.01 -9.53
C ALA A 34 -6.47 -22.61 -9.38
N TRP A 35 -6.84 -21.42 -9.86
CA TRP A 35 -8.20 -20.87 -9.74
C TRP A 35 -8.99 -20.96 -11.06
N SER A 36 -8.44 -21.63 -12.08
CA SER A 36 -9.03 -21.78 -13.41
C SER A 36 -9.50 -20.45 -14.02
N LEU A 37 -8.68 -19.41 -13.88
CA LEU A 37 -8.98 -18.07 -14.37
C LEU A 37 -8.65 -17.93 -15.85
N ASN A 38 -9.50 -17.23 -16.58
CA ASN A 38 -9.16 -16.75 -17.91
C ASN A 38 -8.39 -15.41 -17.86
N ASN A 39 -7.83 -14.99 -18.99
CA ASN A 39 -7.04 -13.75 -19.10
C ASN A 39 -7.81 -12.49 -18.67
N SER A 40 -9.09 -12.40 -19.01
CA SER A 40 -9.93 -11.25 -18.63
C SER A 40 -10.15 -11.18 -17.13
N GLN A 41 -10.40 -12.33 -16.47
CA GLN A 41 -10.56 -12.43 -15.02
C GLN A 41 -9.26 -12.09 -14.28
N ALA A 42 -8.13 -12.62 -14.76
CA ALA A 42 -6.81 -12.27 -14.25
C ALA A 42 -6.52 -10.77 -14.34
N GLY A 43 -6.85 -10.16 -15.49
CA GLY A 43 -6.75 -8.71 -15.71
C GLY A 43 -7.68 -7.92 -14.78
N PHE A 44 -8.90 -8.40 -14.54
CA PHE A 44 -9.85 -7.76 -13.63
C PHE A 44 -9.33 -7.73 -12.19
N ILE A 45 -8.72 -8.82 -11.71
CA ILE A 45 -8.11 -8.87 -10.36
C ILE A 45 -6.96 -7.85 -10.25
N SER A 46 -6.08 -7.76 -11.26
CA SER A 46 -5.06 -6.71 -11.31
C SER A 46 -5.68 -5.31 -11.32
N GLY A 47 -6.74 -5.11 -12.10
CA GLY A 47 -7.47 -3.84 -12.19
C GLY A 47 -8.10 -3.43 -10.86
N ALA A 48 -8.61 -4.38 -10.08
CA ALA A 48 -9.21 -4.11 -8.77
C ALA A 48 -8.23 -3.44 -7.81
N PHE A 49 -6.94 -3.78 -7.86
CA PHE A 49 -5.91 -3.10 -7.08
C PHE A 49 -5.77 -1.64 -7.46
N PHE A 50 -5.63 -1.35 -8.75
CA PHE A 50 -5.50 0.03 -9.21
C PHE A 50 -6.79 0.83 -8.94
N ALA A 51 -7.96 0.20 -9.04
CA ALA A 51 -9.22 0.82 -8.68
C ALA A 51 -9.27 1.18 -7.18
N GLY A 52 -8.89 0.26 -6.29
CA GLY A 52 -8.78 0.52 -4.86
C GLY A 52 -7.79 1.62 -4.53
N TYR A 53 -6.63 1.60 -5.18
CA TYR A 53 -5.61 2.64 -5.06
C TYR A 53 -6.16 4.01 -5.49
N MET A 54 -6.70 4.12 -6.71
CA MET A 54 -7.24 5.35 -7.26
C MET A 54 -8.37 5.94 -6.40
N ALA A 55 -9.26 5.09 -5.88
CA ALA A 55 -10.35 5.54 -5.02
C ALA A 55 -9.83 6.03 -3.65
N ALA A 56 -8.83 5.36 -3.10
CA ALA A 56 -8.31 5.69 -1.77
C ALA A 56 -7.40 6.93 -1.75
N VAL A 57 -6.62 7.20 -2.82
CA VAL A 57 -5.70 8.35 -2.88
C VAL A 57 -6.36 9.69 -2.46
N PRO A 58 -7.46 10.16 -3.09
CA PRO A 58 -8.05 11.44 -2.72
C PRO A 58 -8.66 11.43 -1.31
N LEU A 59 -9.22 10.30 -0.88
CA LEU A 59 -9.81 10.14 0.45
C LEU A 59 -8.74 10.21 1.55
N LEU A 60 -7.64 9.46 1.38
CA LEU A 60 -6.57 9.43 2.37
C LEU A 60 -5.80 10.75 2.39
N THR A 61 -5.57 11.37 1.22
CA THR A 61 -4.90 12.67 1.14
C THR A 61 -5.71 13.73 1.86
N SER A 62 -7.02 13.84 1.61
CA SER A 62 -7.89 14.78 2.33
C SER A 62 -8.02 14.45 3.82
N LEU A 63 -7.94 13.18 4.21
CA LEU A 63 -7.94 12.78 5.61
C LEU A 63 -6.69 13.27 6.36
N THR A 64 -5.54 13.36 5.69
CA THR A 64 -4.31 13.89 6.31
C THR A 64 -4.37 15.38 6.68
N ASP A 65 -5.34 16.13 6.13
CA ASP A 65 -5.56 17.52 6.55
C ASP A 65 -6.25 17.63 7.91
N ARG A 66 -6.92 16.56 8.35
CA ARG A 66 -7.71 16.52 9.59
C ARG A 66 -7.12 15.59 10.65
N VAL A 67 -6.32 14.61 10.24
CA VAL A 67 -5.76 13.56 11.08
C VAL A 67 -4.26 13.49 10.86
N ASP A 68 -3.51 13.23 11.92
CA ASP A 68 -2.06 12.99 11.87
C ASP A 68 -1.69 11.99 10.75
N ALA A 69 -0.87 12.44 9.80
CA ALA A 69 -0.44 11.68 8.64
C ALA A 69 0.25 10.36 9.02
N ARG A 70 0.90 10.30 10.19
CA ARG A 70 1.51 9.07 10.70
C ARG A 70 0.48 7.99 10.99
N ARG A 71 -0.68 8.35 11.52
CA ARG A 71 -1.77 7.40 11.81
C ARG A 71 -2.36 6.87 10.52
N VAL A 72 -2.57 7.76 9.55
CA VAL A 72 -3.04 7.37 8.21
C VAL A 72 -2.05 6.38 7.57
N TYR A 73 -0.76 6.70 7.57
CA TYR A 73 0.29 5.81 7.07
C TYR A 73 0.30 4.43 7.74
N LEU A 74 0.22 4.38 9.08
CA LEU A 74 0.23 3.12 9.83
C LEU A 74 -1.00 2.27 9.54
N VAL A 75 -2.20 2.86 9.56
CA VAL A 75 -3.44 2.14 9.27
C VAL A 75 -3.42 1.60 7.85
N SER A 76 -3.03 2.43 6.88
CA SER A 76 -2.87 2.03 5.48
C SER A 76 -1.88 0.87 5.31
N SER A 77 -0.75 0.92 6.01
CA SER A 77 0.25 -0.16 6.00
C SER A 77 -0.29 -1.45 6.60
N VAL A 78 -1.05 -1.37 7.70
CA VAL A 78 -1.71 -2.53 8.31
C VAL A 78 -2.78 -3.12 7.38
N VAL A 79 -3.57 -2.29 6.70
CA VAL A 79 -4.57 -2.73 5.71
C VAL A 79 -3.88 -3.44 4.55
N ALA A 80 -2.79 -2.90 4.01
CA ALA A 80 -2.02 -3.54 2.95
C ALA A 80 -1.46 -4.90 3.39
N ALA A 81 -0.88 -4.98 4.58
CA ALA A 81 -0.36 -6.23 5.15
C ALA A 81 -1.47 -7.26 5.39
N ALA A 82 -2.61 -6.83 5.93
CA ALA A 82 -3.77 -7.69 6.16
C ALA A 82 -4.39 -8.19 4.85
N ALA A 83 -4.45 -7.35 3.82
CA ALA A 83 -4.90 -7.74 2.48
C ALA A 83 -3.96 -8.78 1.85
N LEU A 84 -2.64 -8.61 1.99
CA LEU A 84 -1.64 -9.57 1.52
C LEU A 84 -1.74 -10.90 2.28
N ALA A 85 -1.82 -10.87 3.61
CA ALA A 85 -2.02 -12.08 4.42
C ALA A 85 -3.35 -12.76 4.09
N GLY A 86 -4.40 -11.96 3.89
CA GLY A 86 -5.71 -12.44 3.47
C GLY A 86 -5.67 -13.07 2.07
N MET A 87 -4.88 -12.54 1.14
CA MET A 87 -4.64 -13.15 -0.18
C MET A 87 -4.03 -14.54 -0.03
N ALA A 88 -3.09 -14.73 0.89
CA ALA A 88 -2.48 -16.03 1.11
C ALA A 88 -3.43 -17.07 1.73
N VAL A 89 -4.37 -16.64 2.60
CA VAL A 89 -5.21 -17.56 3.38
C VAL A 89 -6.60 -17.77 2.78
N PHE A 90 -7.23 -16.71 2.25
CA PHE A 90 -8.65 -16.71 1.89
C PHE A 90 -8.91 -16.64 0.38
N ALA A 91 -7.91 -16.28 -0.44
CA ALA A 91 -8.12 -16.15 -1.88
C ALA A 91 -8.20 -17.52 -2.57
N ASN A 92 -9.28 -17.73 -3.31
CA ASN A 92 -9.59 -19.01 -3.98
C ASN A 92 -10.19 -18.84 -5.38
N GLY A 93 -10.29 -17.61 -5.88
CA GLY A 93 -10.92 -17.33 -7.16
C GLY A 93 -11.07 -15.83 -7.42
N LEU A 94 -11.83 -15.50 -8.47
CA LEU A 94 -12.00 -14.14 -8.95
C LEU A 94 -12.44 -13.15 -7.85
N VAL A 95 -13.55 -13.45 -7.17
CA VAL A 95 -14.17 -12.49 -6.25
C VAL A 95 -13.30 -12.26 -5.02
N SER A 96 -12.84 -13.33 -4.36
CA SER A 96 -12.00 -13.23 -3.16
C SER A 96 -10.67 -12.53 -3.46
N ALA A 97 -10.01 -12.89 -4.57
CA ALA A 97 -8.78 -12.23 -5.00
C ALA A 97 -9.01 -10.76 -5.37
N SER A 98 -10.09 -10.41 -6.07
CA SER A 98 -10.42 -9.03 -6.42
C SER A 98 -10.67 -8.15 -5.20
N VAL A 99 -11.42 -8.64 -4.21
CA VAL A 99 -11.68 -7.88 -2.96
C VAL A 99 -10.38 -7.64 -2.20
N LEU A 100 -9.51 -8.65 -2.11
CA LEU A 100 -8.23 -8.55 -1.43
C LEU A 100 -7.25 -7.64 -2.20
N GLN A 101 -7.24 -7.69 -3.54
CA GLN A 101 -6.48 -6.74 -4.36
C GLN A 101 -6.97 -5.31 -4.18
N LEU A 102 -8.29 -5.09 -4.16
CA LEU A 102 -8.88 -3.78 -3.94
C LEU A 102 -8.48 -3.21 -2.58
N ALA A 103 -8.58 -4.01 -1.52
CA ALA A 103 -8.12 -3.63 -0.19
C ALA A 103 -6.60 -3.37 -0.15
N GLY A 104 -5.80 -4.20 -0.83
CA GLY A 104 -4.36 -4.03 -0.96
C GLY A 104 -4.00 -2.71 -1.64
N GLY A 105 -4.67 -2.37 -2.75
CA GLY A 105 -4.48 -1.11 -3.46
C GLY A 105 -4.85 0.09 -2.61
N ALA A 106 -5.98 0.02 -1.91
CA ALA A 106 -6.42 1.07 -0.98
C ALA A 106 -5.43 1.26 0.18
N GLY A 107 -4.86 0.16 0.73
CA GLY A 107 -3.81 0.22 1.74
C GLY A 107 -2.53 0.86 1.21
N ILE A 108 -2.09 0.48 0.01
CA ILE A 108 -0.87 1.02 -0.61
C ILE A 108 -1.00 2.52 -0.92
N ALA A 109 -2.18 3.02 -1.25
CA ALA A 109 -2.42 4.44 -1.51
C ALA A 109 -1.96 5.37 -0.38
N GLY A 110 -2.05 4.91 0.88
CA GLY A 110 -1.68 5.72 2.03
C GLY A 110 -0.19 5.72 2.37
N THR A 111 0.65 4.98 1.64
CA THR A 111 2.08 4.85 1.99
C THR A 111 2.95 5.94 1.37
N TYR A 112 2.50 6.59 0.28
CA TYR A 112 3.28 7.63 -0.41
C TYR A 112 2.97 9.04 0.10
N MET A 113 1.81 9.63 -0.24
CA MET A 113 1.52 11.03 0.12
C MET A 113 1.44 11.27 1.64
N PRO A 114 0.70 10.45 2.42
CA PRO A 114 0.74 10.56 3.88
C PRO A 114 2.11 10.24 4.48
N GLY A 115 2.85 9.31 3.89
CA GLY A 115 4.21 8.97 4.31
C GLY A 115 5.19 10.14 4.13
N LEU A 116 5.16 10.79 2.96
CA LEU A 116 5.96 11.98 2.69
C LEU A 116 5.60 13.11 3.64
N ARG A 117 4.30 13.38 3.86
CA ARG A 117 3.85 14.40 4.81
C ARG A 117 4.34 14.11 6.23
N ALA A 118 4.18 12.87 6.70
CA ALA A 118 4.68 12.45 8.00
C ALA A 118 6.21 12.57 8.10
N LEU A 119 6.96 12.35 7.02
CA LEU A 119 8.40 12.54 7.00
C LEU A 119 8.76 14.02 7.10
N THR A 120 8.18 14.86 6.23
CA THR A 120 8.47 16.29 6.15
C THR A 120 8.11 17.01 7.43
N ASP A 121 6.96 16.69 8.05
CA ASP A 121 6.52 17.31 9.30
C ASP A 121 7.51 17.04 10.46
N ASN A 122 8.21 15.90 10.43
CA ASN A 122 9.17 15.51 11.47
C ASN A 122 10.62 15.97 11.20
N VAL A 123 10.93 16.48 10.02
CA VAL A 123 12.27 17.00 9.67
C VAL A 123 12.28 18.47 9.27
N SER A 124 11.12 19.11 9.23
CA SER A 124 10.91 20.53 8.95
C SER A 124 11.86 21.42 9.76
N GLY A 125 12.50 22.38 9.09
CA GLY A 125 13.41 23.35 9.75
C GLY A 125 14.79 22.79 10.11
N THR A 126 15.10 21.55 9.74
CA THR A 126 16.43 20.96 9.88
C THR A 126 17.19 21.00 8.55
N SER A 127 18.52 21.10 8.58
CA SER A 127 19.37 20.97 7.38
C SER A 127 19.21 19.64 6.62
N ALA A 128 18.58 18.64 7.25
CA ALA A 128 18.27 17.34 6.65
C ALA A 128 16.99 17.33 5.79
N GLN A 129 16.18 18.39 5.80
CA GLN A 129 14.89 18.42 5.09
C GLN A 129 15.04 18.21 3.58
N SER A 130 16.04 18.86 2.95
CA SER A 130 16.31 18.70 1.51
C SER A 130 16.84 17.31 1.13
N ARG A 131 17.26 16.52 2.11
CA ARG A 131 17.74 15.14 1.90
C ARG A 131 16.65 14.09 2.14
N ALA A 132 15.49 14.52 2.66
CA ALA A 132 14.39 13.64 3.03
C ALA A 132 13.27 13.60 1.97
N VAL A 133 13.25 14.57 1.04
CA VAL A 133 12.31 14.70 -0.08
C VAL A 133 13.09 14.50 -1.37
#